data_AF-A0AAW4X2U4-F1
#
_entry.id   AF-A0AAW4X2U4-F1
#
_cell.length_a   1.000
_cell.length_b   1.000
_cell.length_c   1.000
_cell.angle_alpha   90.00
_cell.angle_beta   90.00
_cell.angle_gamma   90.00
#
_symmetry.space_group_name_H-M   'P 1'
#
loop_
_entity.id
_entity.type
_entity.pdbx_description
1 polymer ?
#
loop_
_entity_poly.entity_id
_entity_poly.type
_entity_poly.pdbx_seq_one_letter_code
_entity_poly.pdbx_strand_id
1 'polypeptide(L)'
;LLSFDNELKRAYEYYQNLILVIAHRSKKELKNLLAIKWTQLPQALQKVQRTLRRHKQEIYNSFKYDTYTNGPVEGTNNKIKVIKRTAYGFRNFFNFRIRILLAL
;
A
#
# COMPACT_ATOMS: atom_id res chain seq x y z
N LEU A 1 -22.92 0.86 13.88
CA LEU A 1 -21.53 1.36 14.01
C LEU A 1 -21.31 2.64 13.19
N LEU A 2 -21.45 2.60 11.86
CA LEU A 2 -21.27 3.78 10.99
C LEU A 2 -22.38 4.84 11.13
N SER A 3 -23.53 4.49 11.70
CA SER A 3 -24.61 5.43 12.01
C SER A 3 -24.32 6.32 13.23
N PHE A 4 -23.34 5.95 14.07
CA PHE A 4 -23.05 6.62 15.33
C PHE A 4 -21.93 7.67 15.22
N ASP A 5 -21.12 7.63 14.17
CA ASP A 5 -20.00 8.54 13.96
C ASP A 5 -19.89 8.90 12.46
N ASN A 6 -20.13 10.17 12.15
CA ASN A 6 -20.10 10.68 10.78
C ASN A 6 -18.67 10.75 10.21
N GLU A 7 -17.65 10.96 11.04
CA GLU A 7 -16.26 10.94 10.59
C GLU A 7 -15.84 9.51 10.21
N LEU A 8 -16.19 8.54 11.06
CA LEU A 8 -15.97 7.12 10.77
C LEU A 8 -16.71 6.68 9.50
N LYS A 9 -17.96 7.11 9.33
CA LYS A 9 -18.75 6.83 8.12
C LYS A 9 -18.05 7.36 6.86
N ARG A 10 -17.61 8.62 6.88
CA ARG A 10 -16.87 9.23 5.75
C ARG A 10 -15.57 8.51 5.46
N ALA A 11 -14.83 8.11 6.51
CA ALA A 11 -13.58 7.36 6.33
C ALA A 11 -13.83 6.01 5.65
N TYR A 12 -14.87 5.31 6.10
CA TYR A 12 -15.29 4.03 5.54
C TYR A 12 -15.72 4.18 4.07
N GLU A 13 -16.59 5.13 3.76
CA GLU A 13 -17.06 5.38 2.39
C GLU A 13 -15.91 5.70 1.45
N TYR A 14 -14.97 6.56 1.88
CA TYR A 14 -13.77 6.86 1.11
C TYR A 14 -12.93 5.61 0.82
N TYR A 15 -12.69 4.78 1.84
CA TYR A 15 -11.93 3.54 1.72
C TYR A 15 -12.61 2.53 0.78
N GLN A 16 -13.92 2.34 0.89
CA GLN A 16 -14.68 1.45 0.01
C GLN A 16 -14.64 1.94 -1.44
N ASN A 17 -14.82 3.24 -1.66
CA ASN A 17 -14.68 3.82 -2.99
C ASN A 17 -13.28 3.59 -3.57
N LEU A 18 -12.23 3.74 -2.77
CA LEU A 18 -10.86 3.45 -3.21
C LEU A 18 -10.69 2.00 -3.65
N ILE A 19 -11.20 1.03 -2.88
CA ILE A 19 -11.16 -0.40 -3.25
C ILE A 19 -11.87 -0.63 -4.58
N LEU A 20 -13.09 -0.11 -4.73
CA LEU A 20 -13.89 -0.30 -5.95
C LEU A 20 -13.18 0.27 -7.18
N VAL A 21 -12.63 1.47 -7.08
CA VAL A 21 -11.90 2.12 -8.17
C VAL A 21 -10.65 1.32 -8.58
N ILE A 22 -9.93 0.75 -7.60
CA ILE A 22 -8.76 -0.10 -7.86
C ILE A 22 -9.20 -1.41 -8.52
N ALA A 23 -10.31 -2.02 -8.08
CA ALA A 23 -10.87 -3.23 -8.67
C ALA A 23 -11.31 -3.00 -10.13
N HIS A 24 -11.95 -1.87 -10.42
CA HIS A 24 -12.31 -1.46 -11.78
C HIS A 24 -11.10 -1.07 -12.64
N ARG A 25 -9.92 -0.85 -12.04
CA ARG A 25 -8.70 -0.37 -12.71
C ARG A 25 -8.95 0.91 -13.55
N SER A 26 -9.90 1.74 -13.11
CA SER A 26 -10.39 2.90 -13.86
C SER A 26 -9.56 4.15 -13.55
N LYS A 27 -8.74 4.59 -14.49
CA LYS A 27 -7.93 5.82 -14.34
C LYS A 27 -8.80 7.07 -14.13
N LYS A 28 -9.97 7.11 -14.77
CA LYS A 28 -10.92 8.23 -14.67
C LYS A 28 -11.49 8.30 -13.25
N GLU A 29 -11.97 7.19 -12.71
CA GLU A 29 -12.53 7.15 -11.36
C GLU A 29 -11.45 7.45 -10.30
N LEU A 30 -10.24 6.92 -10.46
CA LEU A 30 -9.14 7.23 -9.54
C LEU A 30 -8.76 8.71 -9.59
N LYS A 31 -8.71 9.32 -10.78
CA LYS A 31 -8.47 10.77 -10.91
C LYS A 31 -9.51 11.57 -10.14
N ASN A 32 -10.78 11.21 -10.26
CA ASN A 32 -11.88 11.91 -9.60
C ASN A 32 -11.82 11.74 -8.08
N LEU A 33 -11.58 10.52 -7.58
CA LEU A 33 -11.44 10.24 -6.15
C LEU A 33 -10.24 11.00 -5.54
N LEU A 34 -9.11 11.05 -6.25
CA LEU A 34 -7.91 11.76 -5.80
C LEU A 34 -7.98 13.29 -5.96
N ALA A 35 -8.99 13.82 -6.66
CA ALA A 35 -9.22 15.26 -6.80
C ALA A 35 -9.84 15.88 -5.54
N ILE A 36 -10.46 15.08 -4.67
CA ILE A 36 -10.99 15.51 -3.38
C ILE A 36 -9.86 16.18 -2.58
N LYS A 37 -10.13 17.38 -2.04
CA LYS A 37 -9.16 18.09 -1.20
C LYS A 37 -8.90 17.25 0.04
N TRP A 38 -7.63 16.93 0.30
CA TRP A 38 -7.26 16.09 1.44
C TRP A 38 -7.72 16.69 2.78
N THR A 39 -7.82 18.02 2.89
CA THR A 39 -8.36 18.70 4.09
C THR A 39 -9.84 18.42 4.36
N GLN A 40 -10.59 17.90 3.38
CA GLN A 40 -11.99 17.49 3.52
C GLN A 40 -12.13 16.04 3.99
N LEU A 41 -11.03 15.29 4.03
CA LEU A 41 -11.01 13.92 4.52
C LEU A 41 -10.73 13.89 6.02
N PRO A 42 -11.23 12.85 6.72
CA PRO A 42 -10.85 12.53 8.09
C PRO A 42 -9.33 12.57 8.27
N GLN A 43 -8.86 13.05 9.43
CA GLN A 43 -7.44 13.35 9.65
C GLN A 43 -6.54 12.14 9.35
N ALA A 44 -6.98 10.95 9.73
CA ALA A 44 -6.28 9.68 9.48
C ALA A 44 -6.03 9.40 7.98
N LEU A 45 -6.91 9.88 7.09
CA LEU A 45 -6.83 9.63 5.65
C LEU A 45 -6.06 10.70 4.89
N GLN A 46 -5.77 11.85 5.48
CA GLN A 46 -5.11 12.95 4.78
C GLN A 46 -3.71 12.56 4.30
N LYS A 47 -2.95 11.85 5.15
CA LYS A 47 -1.62 11.32 4.78
C LYS A 47 -1.73 10.29 3.66
N VAL A 48 -2.71 9.38 3.75
CA VAL A 48 -2.98 8.37 2.72
C VAL A 48 -3.26 9.05 1.38
N GLN A 49 -4.15 10.04 1.37
CA GLN A 49 -4.53 10.78 0.17
C GLN A 49 -3.33 11.49 -0.48
N ARG A 50 -2.46 12.09 0.33
CA ARG A 50 -1.22 12.72 -0.18
C ARG A 50 -0.28 11.70 -0.82
N THR A 51 -0.11 10.53 -0.20
CA THR A 51 0.72 9.46 -0.75
C THR A 51 0.15 8.91 -2.06
N LEU A 52 -1.16 8.64 -2.11
CA LEU A 52 -1.83 8.15 -3.33
C LEU A 52 -1.71 9.17 -4.48
N ARG A 53 -1.87 10.46 -4.19
CA ARG A 53 -1.67 11.53 -5.18
C ARG A 53 -0.23 11.60 -5.67
N ARG A 54 0.75 11.45 -4.77
CA ARG A 54 2.18 11.44 -5.12
C ARG A 54 2.53 10.30 -6.07
N HIS A 55 1.98 9.10 -5.83
CA HIS A 55 2.28 7.90 -6.60
C HIS A 55 1.19 7.53 -7.63
N LYS A 56 0.41 8.53 -8.07
CA LYS A 56 -0.74 8.30 -8.96
C LYS A 56 -0.32 7.65 -10.28
N GLN A 57 0.84 8.02 -10.81
CA GLN A 57 1.30 7.51 -12.10
C GLN A 57 1.68 6.03 -12.01
N GLU A 58 2.29 5.61 -10.90
CA GLU A 58 2.65 4.23 -10.61
C GLU A 58 1.41 3.37 -10.45
N ILE A 59 0.37 3.89 -9.78
CA ILE A 59 -0.95 3.21 -9.69
C ILE A 59 -1.60 3.10 -11.09
N TYR A 60 -1.50 4.13 -11.93
CA TYR A 60 -1.98 4.03 -13.31
C TYR A 60 -1.21 3.01 -14.15
N ASN A 61 0.08 2.83 -13.87
CA ASN A 61 0.89 1.84 -14.55
C ASN A 61 0.50 0.42 -14.08
N SER A 62 0.20 0.22 -12.80
CA SER A 62 -0.27 -1.09 -12.31
C SER A 62 -1.62 -1.50 -12.89
N PHE A 63 -2.49 -0.54 -13.22
CA PHE A 63 -3.74 -0.83 -13.94
C PHE A 63 -3.51 -1.30 -15.38
N LYS A 64 -2.38 -0.89 -16.01
CA LYS A 64 -2.03 -1.27 -17.39
C LYS A 64 -1.32 -2.62 -17.45
N TYR A 65 -0.45 -2.90 -16.48
CA TYR A 65 0.38 -4.10 -16.46
C TYR A 65 -0.08 -5.06 -15.36
N ASP A 66 -1.08 -5.88 -15.67
CA ASP A 66 -1.72 -6.79 -14.72
C ASP A 66 -0.98 -8.11 -14.51
N THR A 67 0.08 -8.36 -15.28
CA THR A 67 0.96 -9.52 -15.15
C THR A 67 1.97 -9.39 -14.00
N TYR A 68 2.26 -8.16 -13.56
CA TYR A 68 3.15 -7.94 -12.41
C TYR A 68 2.39 -8.11 -11.10
N THR A 69 2.86 -9.03 -10.27
CA THR A 69 2.33 -9.25 -8.92
C THR A 69 3.40 -8.92 -7.90
N ASN A 70 2.98 -8.55 -6.68
CA ASN A 70 3.91 -8.36 -5.56
C ASN A 70 4.43 -9.69 -4.98
N GLY A 71 3.94 -10.85 -5.46
CA GLY A 71 4.24 -12.17 -4.90
C GLY A 71 5.73 -12.47 -4.75
N PRO A 72 6.56 -12.30 -5.80
CA PRO A 72 8.01 -12.53 -5.69
C PRO A 72 8.69 -11.61 -4.66
N VAL A 73 8.29 -10.33 -4.60
CA VAL A 73 8.84 -9.34 -3.66
C VAL A 73 8.42 -9.66 -2.24
N GLU A 74 7.15 -10.01 -2.02
CA GLU A 74 6.61 -10.43 -0.74
C GLU A 74 7.26 -11.73 -0.25
N GLY A 75 7.43 -12.72 -1.14
CA GLY A 75 8.14 -13.97 -0.86
C GLY A 75 9.57 -13.73 -0.41
N THR A 76 10.29 -12.85 -1.12
CA THR A 76 11.66 -12.44 -0.77
C THR A 76 11.70 -11.77 0.60
N ASN A 77 10.82 -10.80 0.85
CA ASN A 77 10.72 -10.10 2.12
C ASN A 77 10.38 -11.04 3.28
N ASN A 78 9.49 -12.00 3.06
CA ASN A 78 9.15 -13.01 4.06
C ASN A 78 10.33 -13.93 4.37
N LYS A 79 11.08 -14.37 3.35
CA LYS A 79 12.28 -15.18 3.56
C LYS A 79 13.37 -14.42 4.33
N ILE A 80 13.59 -13.15 4.02
CA ILE A 80 14.49 -12.26 4.79
C ILE A 80 14.04 -12.16 6.26
N LYS A 81 12.73 -11.96 6.50
CA LYS A 81 12.18 -11.91 7.87
C LYS A 81 12.38 -13.24 8.62
N VAL A 82 12.18 -14.37 7.95
CA VAL A 82 12.43 -15.70 8.53
C VAL A 82 13.91 -15.84 8.91
N ILE A 83 14.84 -15.52 8.01
CA ILE A 83 16.29 -15.55 8.28
C ILE A 83 16.65 -14.73 9.52
N LYS A 84 16.11 -13.51 9.62
CA LYS A 84 16.33 -12.63 10.77
C LYS A 84 15.78 -13.26 12.05
N ARG A 85 14.58 -13.87 12.00
CA ARG A 85 13.91 -14.50 13.14
C ARG A 85 14.65 -15.74 13.63
N THR A 86 15.05 -16.63 12.73
CA THR A 86 15.74 -17.89 13.07
C THR A 86 17.15 -17.65 13.64
N ALA A 87 17.78 -16.53 13.27
CA ALA A 87 19.08 -16.14 13.81
C ALA A 87 18.98 -15.36 15.14
N TYR A 88 17.76 -15.11 15.66
CA TYR A 88 17.51 -14.22 16.80
C TYR A 88 18.09 -12.81 16.62
N GLY A 89 18.10 -12.33 15.37
CA GLY A 89 18.67 -11.05 14.98
C GLY A 89 20.16 -11.12 14.60
N PHE A 90 20.61 -10.10 13.90
CA PHE A 90 22.01 -9.94 13.50
C PHE A 90 22.56 -8.67 14.13
N ARG A 91 23.73 -8.77 14.79
CA ARG A 91 24.45 -7.60 15.33
C ARG A 91 25.19 -6.82 14.23
N ASN A 92 25.63 -7.52 13.18
CA ASN A 92 26.37 -6.94 12.07
C ASN A 92 25.56 -7.05 10.77
N PHE A 93 25.30 -5.91 10.13
CA PHE A 93 24.55 -5.84 8.87
C PHE A 93 25.26 -6.56 7.72
N PHE A 94 26.59 -6.55 7.66
CA PHE A 94 27.36 -7.25 6.64
C PHE A 94 27.10 -8.76 6.69
N ASN A 95 27.12 -9.35 7.89
CA ASN A 95 26.81 -10.77 8.09
C ASN A 95 25.35 -11.07 7.73
N PHE A 96 24.42 -10.17 8.05
CA PHE A 96 23.02 -10.31 7.64
C PHE A 96 22.87 -10.30 6.12
N ARG A 97 23.53 -9.36 5.44
CA ARG A 97 23.53 -9.25 3.97
C ARG A 97 24.12 -10.50 3.32
N ILE A 98 25.26 -11.00 3.81
CA ILE A 98 25.85 -12.26 3.31
C ILE A 98 24.86 -13.40 3.47
N ARG A 99 24.22 -13.54 4.65
CA ARG A 99 23.25 -14.61 4.88
C ARG A 99 22.04 -14.51 3.94
N ILE A 100 21.55 -13.31 3.64
CA ILE A 100 20.46 -13.10 2.67
C ILE A 100 20.92 -13.54 1.28
N LEU A 101 22.08 -13.09 0.81
CA LEU A 101 22.61 -13.42 -0.52
C LEU A 101 22.91 -14.91 -0.71
N LEU A 102 23.19 -15.64 0.37
CA LEU A 102 23.37 -17.09 0.33
C LEU A 102 22.05 -17.89 0.34
N ALA A 103 20.94 -17.28 0.77
CA ALA A 103 19.69 -17.98 1.03
C ALA A 103 18.56 -17.64 0.04
N LEU A 104 18.70 -16.54 -0.69
CA LEU A 104 17.88 -16.17 -1.84
C LEU A 104 18.51 -16.75 -3.11
#